data_AF-A0A9P4QNJ6-F1
#
_entry.id   AF-A0A9P4QNJ6-F1
#
_cell.length_a   1.000
_cell.length_b   1.000
_cell.length_c   1.000
_cell.angle_alpha   90.00
_cell.angle_beta   90.00
_cell.angle_gamma   90.00
#
_symmetry.space_group_name_H-M   'P 1'
#
loop_
_entity.id
_entity.type
_entity.pdbx_description
1 polymer ?
#
loop_
_entity_poly.entity_id
_entity_poly.type
_entity_poly.pdbx_seq_one_letter_code
_entity_poly.pdbx_strand_id
1 'polypeptide(L)'
;MDQVRLAENASDDNQIRKRDNLIASLRQEISILNDAIKARTQTSSSKLQITNANLALSETISQISNTMRLQDAKIRLLQNEIKEKDARIQQSPFLQLPAEIRTMIYHCALVPTRPIDLWPILTNAALFFVPVTLADIAHDLAVGEQLREVNVNLLRVSRQIYREAHDILYACNRFRFSDRGGDMIMSAWLTHLQWKSNLISNISVCYPSWASEEYVRPATECLPLFKTARLMACP
;
A
#
# COMPACT_ATOMS: atom_id res chain seq x y z
N MET A 1 -101.62 -48.13 28.18
CA MET A 1 -100.34 -48.79 27.81
C MET A 1 -99.21 -47.79 27.52
N ASP A 2 -99.38 -46.49 27.81
CA ASP A 2 -98.37 -45.45 27.48
C ASP A 2 -97.38 -45.09 28.60
N GLN A 3 -97.61 -45.51 29.86
CA GLN A 3 -96.73 -45.13 30.98
C GLN A 3 -95.47 -46.01 31.15
N VAL A 4 -95.44 -47.23 30.61
CA VAL A 4 -94.26 -48.12 30.69
C VAL A 4 -93.22 -47.77 29.62
N ARG A 5 -93.66 -47.36 28.41
CA ARG A 5 -92.77 -46.87 27.33
C ARG A 5 -92.06 -45.56 27.68
N LEU A 6 -92.65 -44.72 28.54
CA LEU A 6 -92.03 -43.46 28.98
C LEU A 6 -90.88 -43.67 29.99
N ALA A 7 -90.90 -44.75 30.78
CA ALA A 7 -89.87 -45.05 31.77
C ALA A 7 -88.63 -45.74 31.17
N GLU A 8 -88.79 -46.62 30.16
CA GLU A 8 -87.67 -47.20 29.39
C GLU A 8 -86.94 -46.12 28.58
N ASN A 9 -87.68 -45.21 27.92
CA ASN A 9 -87.09 -44.10 27.18
C ASN A 9 -86.28 -43.14 28.08
N ALA A 10 -86.72 -42.93 29.34
CA ALA A 10 -86.00 -42.09 30.29
C ALA A 10 -84.71 -42.74 30.84
N SER A 11 -84.66 -44.08 30.91
CA SER A 11 -83.46 -44.83 31.30
C SER A 11 -82.40 -44.82 30.18
N ASP A 12 -82.83 -45.00 28.94
CA ASP A 12 -81.96 -44.91 27.78
C ASP A 12 -81.42 -43.48 27.59
N ASP A 13 -82.24 -42.45 27.77
CA ASP A 13 -81.78 -41.04 27.72
C ASP A 13 -80.72 -40.72 28.78
N ASN A 14 -80.85 -41.30 29.99
CA ASN A 14 -79.85 -41.12 31.04
C ASN A 14 -78.54 -41.87 30.73
N GLN A 15 -78.61 -43.04 30.09
CA GLN A 15 -77.42 -43.73 29.58
C GLN A 15 -76.77 -42.99 28.41
N ILE A 16 -77.57 -42.42 27.50
CA ILE A 16 -77.09 -41.61 26.37
C ILE A 16 -76.35 -40.38 26.90
N ARG A 17 -76.94 -39.64 27.85
CA ARG A 17 -76.26 -38.51 28.50
C ARG A 17 -74.95 -38.90 29.17
N LYS A 18 -74.89 -40.03 29.87
CA LYS A 18 -73.64 -40.52 30.49
C LYS A 18 -72.59 -40.85 29.42
N ARG A 19 -72.99 -41.46 28.30
CA ARG A 19 -72.11 -41.73 27.17
C ARG A 19 -71.60 -40.45 26.52
N ASP A 20 -72.46 -39.47 26.28
CA ASP A 20 -72.07 -38.20 25.66
C ASP A 20 -71.11 -37.41 26.54
N ASN A 21 -71.35 -37.38 27.85
CA ASN A 21 -70.43 -36.77 28.82
C ASN A 21 -69.06 -37.46 28.83
N LEU A 22 -69.05 -38.80 28.76
CA LEU A 22 -67.81 -39.57 28.67
C LEU A 22 -67.08 -39.30 27.34
N ILE A 23 -67.81 -39.25 26.22
CA ILE A 23 -67.24 -38.92 24.91
C ILE A 23 -66.65 -37.51 24.92
N ALA A 24 -67.33 -36.54 25.51
CA ALA A 24 -66.83 -35.17 25.64
C ALA A 24 -65.54 -35.12 26.48
N SER A 25 -65.51 -35.83 27.61
CA SER A 25 -64.32 -35.95 28.46
C SER A 25 -63.14 -36.59 27.71
N LEU A 26 -63.37 -37.70 27.00
CA LEU A 26 -62.34 -38.38 26.22
C LEU A 26 -61.82 -37.51 25.08
N ARG A 27 -62.69 -36.75 24.40
CA ARG A 27 -62.27 -35.80 23.36
C ARG A 27 -61.37 -34.70 23.94
N GLN A 28 -61.70 -34.19 25.13
CA GLN A 28 -60.87 -33.20 25.81
C GLN A 28 -59.50 -33.78 26.21
N GLU A 29 -59.47 -35.00 26.74
CA GLU A 29 -58.22 -35.69 27.09
C GLU A 29 -57.35 -35.96 25.85
N ILE A 30 -57.95 -36.42 24.74
CA ILE A 30 -57.26 -36.57 23.46
C ILE A 30 -56.70 -35.24 22.96
N SER A 31 -57.42 -34.14 23.13
CA SER A 31 -56.93 -32.80 22.76
C SER A 31 -55.69 -32.42 23.55
N ILE A 32 -55.73 -32.59 24.88
CA ILE A 32 -54.60 -32.29 25.77
C ILE A 32 -53.39 -33.15 25.41
N LEU A 33 -53.59 -34.44 25.17
CA LEU A 33 -52.53 -35.36 24.77
C LEU A 33 -51.90 -34.97 23.43
N ASN A 34 -52.72 -34.58 22.44
CA ASN A 34 -52.22 -34.11 21.15
C ASN A 34 -51.37 -32.85 21.29
N ASP A 35 -51.77 -31.91 22.14
CA ASP A 35 -51.01 -30.68 22.38
C ASP A 35 -49.70 -30.97 23.12
N ALA A 36 -49.71 -31.88 24.11
CA ALA A 36 -48.50 -32.33 24.79
C ALA A 36 -47.52 -33.04 23.84
N ILE A 37 -48.02 -33.87 22.91
CA ILE A 37 -47.21 -34.52 21.89
C ILE A 37 -46.58 -33.47 20.96
N LYS A 38 -47.34 -32.48 20.50
CA LYS A 38 -46.82 -31.37 19.68
C LYS A 38 -45.72 -30.58 20.39
N ALA A 39 -45.91 -30.25 21.67
CA ALA A 39 -44.90 -29.54 22.45
C ALA A 39 -43.60 -30.36 22.60
N ARG A 40 -43.74 -31.69 22.79
CA ARG A 40 -42.59 -32.59 22.91
C ARG A 40 -41.84 -32.76 21.60
N THR A 41 -42.54 -32.89 20.46
CA THR A 41 -41.90 -32.98 19.14
C THR A 41 -41.16 -31.69 18.77
N GLN A 42 -41.74 -30.53 19.07
CA GLN A 42 -41.07 -29.24 18.92
C GLN A 42 -39.80 -29.16 19.78
N THR A 43 -39.90 -29.55 21.07
CA THR A 43 -38.74 -29.55 21.98
C THR A 43 -37.63 -30.48 21.50
N SER A 44 -37.97 -31.68 21.02
CA SER A 44 -36.99 -32.62 20.46
C SER A 44 -36.34 -32.08 19.19
N SER A 45 -37.11 -31.42 18.31
CA SER A 45 -36.60 -30.76 17.12
C SER A 45 -35.60 -29.65 17.47
N SER A 46 -35.94 -28.77 18.42
CA SER A 46 -35.03 -27.72 18.91
C SER A 46 -33.75 -28.30 19.53
N LYS A 47 -33.85 -29.40 20.29
CA LYS A 47 -32.66 -30.08 20.84
C LYS A 47 -31.74 -30.62 19.73
N LEU A 48 -32.28 -31.23 18.69
CA LEU A 48 -31.50 -31.72 17.54
C LEU A 48 -30.83 -30.58 16.76
N GLN A 49 -31.53 -29.45 16.62
CA GLN A 49 -30.96 -28.25 15.99
C GLN A 49 -29.77 -27.71 16.80
N ILE A 50 -29.89 -27.66 18.14
CA ILE A 50 -28.81 -27.21 19.02
C ILE A 50 -27.61 -28.16 18.93
N THR A 51 -27.82 -29.49 18.92
CA THR A 51 -26.70 -30.44 18.81
C THR A 51 -25.97 -30.30 17.48
N ASN A 52 -26.69 -30.10 16.38
CA ASN A 52 -26.08 -29.91 15.06
C ASN A 52 -25.30 -28.59 14.99
N ALA A 53 -25.83 -27.51 15.57
CA ALA A 53 -25.13 -26.23 15.65
C ALA A 53 -23.82 -26.34 16.47
N ASN A 54 -23.84 -27.09 17.58
CA ASN A 54 -22.65 -27.31 18.40
C ASN A 54 -21.57 -28.11 17.66
N LEU A 55 -21.95 -29.10 16.84
CA LEU A 55 -21.02 -29.85 16.01
C LEU A 55 -20.36 -28.95 14.96
N ALA A 56 -21.15 -28.15 14.24
CA ALA A 56 -20.62 -27.18 13.27
C ALA A 56 -19.69 -26.15 13.94
N LEU A 57 -20.02 -25.70 15.15
CA LEU A 57 -19.16 -24.80 15.93
C LEU A 57 -17.84 -25.48 16.34
N SER A 58 -17.87 -26.76 16.72
CA SER A 58 -16.65 -27.52 17.02
C SER A 58 -15.75 -27.68 15.79
N GLU A 59 -16.32 -27.93 14.62
CA GLU A 59 -15.57 -28.03 13.36
C GLU A 59 -14.93 -26.70 12.98
N THR A 60 -15.66 -25.59 13.10
CA THR A 60 -15.13 -24.25 12.80
C THR A 60 -14.01 -23.85 13.77
N ILE A 61 -14.12 -24.16 15.06
CA ILE A 61 -13.04 -23.95 16.04
C ILE A 61 -11.79 -24.75 15.65
N SER A 62 -11.96 -26.00 15.23
CA SER A 62 -10.84 -26.84 14.75
C SER A 62 -10.17 -26.24 13.52
N GLN A 63 -10.96 -25.76 12.55
CA GLN A 63 -10.44 -25.08 11.36
C GLN A 63 -9.67 -23.81 11.72
N ILE A 64 -10.22 -22.95 12.58
CA ILE A 64 -9.57 -21.72 13.07
C ILE A 64 -8.25 -22.05 13.78
N SER A 65 -8.23 -23.10 14.62
CA SER A 65 -7.01 -23.49 15.31
C SER A 65 -5.92 -23.92 14.33
N ASN A 66 -6.26 -24.60 13.24
CA ASN A 66 -5.30 -25.02 12.22
C ASN A 66 -4.79 -23.83 11.40
N THR A 67 -5.65 -22.87 11.06
CA THR A 67 -5.21 -21.66 10.33
C THR A 67 -4.30 -20.79 11.19
N MET A 68 -4.58 -20.65 12.48
CA MET A 68 -3.69 -19.95 13.43
C MET A 68 -2.30 -20.60 13.49
N ARG A 69 -2.22 -21.94 13.62
CA ARG A 69 -0.95 -22.67 13.62
C ARG A 69 -0.16 -22.46 12.32
N LEU A 70 -0.84 -22.42 11.17
CA LEU A 70 -0.21 -22.17 9.88
C LEU A 70 0.33 -20.73 9.79
N GLN A 71 -0.42 -19.76 10.31
CA GLN A 71 0.03 -18.36 10.38
C GLN A 71 1.24 -18.19 11.30
N ASP A 72 1.24 -18.84 12.48
CA ASP A 72 2.39 -18.82 13.39
C ASP A 72 3.65 -19.42 12.74
N ALA A 73 3.50 -20.53 12.02
CA ALA A 73 4.59 -21.11 11.25
C ALA A 73 5.13 -20.14 10.18
N LYS A 74 4.23 -19.46 9.45
CA LYS A 74 4.60 -18.44 8.46
C LYS A 74 5.32 -17.25 9.09
N ILE A 75 4.85 -16.76 10.23
CA ILE A 75 5.50 -15.66 10.97
C ILE A 75 6.92 -16.07 11.37
N ARG A 76 7.12 -17.27 11.90
CA ARG A 76 8.46 -17.77 12.28
C ARG A 76 9.41 -17.85 11.08
N LEU A 77 8.94 -18.32 9.93
CA LEU A 77 9.75 -18.35 8.71
C LEU A 77 10.17 -16.94 8.27
N LEU A 78 9.24 -15.98 8.26
CA LEU A 78 9.54 -14.58 7.93
C LEU A 78 10.53 -13.95 8.90
N GLN A 79 10.40 -14.23 10.20
CA GLN A 79 11.34 -13.76 11.22
C GLN A 79 12.76 -14.31 11.00
N ASN A 80 12.88 -15.59 10.64
CA ASN A 80 14.17 -16.19 10.31
C ASN A 80 14.79 -15.54 9.06
N GLU A 81 13.98 -15.29 8.02
CA GLU A 81 14.46 -14.63 6.80
C GLU A 81 14.95 -13.19 7.07
N ILE A 82 14.24 -12.45 7.93
CA ILE A 82 14.67 -11.11 8.37
C ILE A 82 16.00 -11.22 9.12
N LYS A 83 16.11 -12.15 10.08
CA LYS A 83 17.34 -12.36 10.85
C LYS A 83 18.54 -12.73 9.96
N GLU A 84 18.33 -13.56 8.94
CA GLU A 84 19.37 -13.90 7.96
C GLU A 84 19.78 -12.69 7.11
N LYS A 85 18.82 -11.87 6.69
CA LYS A 85 19.09 -10.62 5.95
C LYS A 85 19.88 -9.64 6.80
N ASP A 86 19.51 -9.47 8.07
CA ASP A 86 20.21 -8.59 9.00
C ASP A 86 21.63 -9.09 9.25
N ALA A 87 21.84 -10.40 9.40
CA ALA A 87 23.18 -10.99 9.52
C ALA A 87 24.05 -10.72 8.28
N ARG A 88 23.49 -10.78 7.07
CA ARG A 88 24.22 -10.42 5.83
C ARG A 88 24.55 -8.95 5.76
N ILE A 89 23.67 -8.06 6.23
CA ILE A 89 23.93 -6.62 6.31
C ILE A 89 25.06 -6.35 7.31
N GLN A 90 25.03 -7.00 8.47
CA GLN A 90 26.10 -6.92 9.47
C GLN A 90 27.45 -7.45 8.97
N GLN A 91 27.49 -8.29 7.94
CA GLN A 91 28.75 -8.76 7.34
C GLN A 91 29.41 -7.71 6.43
N SER A 92 28.74 -6.62 6.04
CA SER A 92 29.37 -5.59 5.23
C SER A 92 30.35 -4.77 6.09
N PRO A 93 31.67 -4.86 5.85
CA PRO A 93 32.66 -4.10 6.64
C PRO A 93 32.45 -2.59 6.50
N PHE A 94 31.88 -2.14 5.38
CA PHE A 94 31.53 -0.74 5.15
C PHE A 94 30.40 -0.26 6.07
N LEU A 95 29.35 -1.07 6.29
CA LEU A 95 28.22 -0.69 7.15
C LEU A 95 28.54 -0.79 8.65
N GLN A 96 29.62 -1.48 9.01
CA GLN A 96 30.15 -1.51 10.37
C GLN A 96 30.92 -0.22 10.76
N LEU A 97 31.31 0.60 9.79
CA LEU A 97 31.96 1.88 10.06
C LEU A 97 31.00 2.83 10.81
N PRO A 98 31.48 3.73 11.68
CA PRO A 98 30.65 4.79 12.25
C PRO A 98 29.99 5.64 11.16
N ALA A 99 28.80 6.17 11.46
CA ALA A 99 27.99 6.91 10.48
C ALA A 99 28.76 8.09 9.89
N GLU A 100 29.55 8.78 10.71
CA GLU A 100 30.39 9.92 10.34
C GLU A 100 31.40 9.55 9.24
N ILE A 101 32.06 8.40 9.39
CA ILE A 101 33.03 7.90 8.41
C ILE A 101 32.32 7.53 7.11
N ARG A 102 31.14 6.91 7.18
CA ARG A 102 30.34 6.61 5.98
C ARG A 102 29.93 7.89 5.26
N THR A 103 29.47 8.90 5.99
CA THR A 103 29.14 10.23 5.44
C THR A 103 30.33 10.87 4.74
N MET A 104 31.53 10.81 5.32
CA MET A 104 32.75 11.30 4.64
C MET A 104 33.03 10.54 3.33
N ILE A 105 32.89 9.22 3.34
CA ILE A 105 33.06 8.40 2.13
C ILE A 105 32.00 8.76 1.08
N TYR A 106 30.75 8.98 1.49
CA TYR A 106 29.68 9.43 0.60
C TYR A 106 30.00 10.79 -0.02
N HIS A 107 30.50 11.75 0.75
CA HIS A 107 30.95 13.03 0.22
C HIS A 107 32.05 12.87 -0.84
N CYS A 108 33.09 12.08 -0.55
CA CYS A 108 34.16 11.83 -1.51
C CYS A 108 33.68 11.12 -2.78
N ALA A 109 32.65 10.26 -2.67
CA ALA A 109 32.16 9.46 -3.80
C ALA A 109 31.07 10.15 -4.63
N LEU A 110 30.30 11.07 -4.04
CA LEU A 110 29.08 11.62 -4.64
C LEU A 110 29.13 13.14 -4.87
N VAL A 111 30.13 13.84 -4.34
CA VAL A 111 30.24 15.30 -4.48
C VAL A 111 31.51 15.63 -5.28
N PRO A 112 31.41 15.78 -6.61
CA PRO A 112 32.52 16.20 -7.43
C PRO A 112 32.89 17.66 -7.13
N THR A 113 34.12 18.02 -7.46
CA THR A 113 34.59 19.40 -7.27
C THR A 113 33.93 20.36 -8.25
N ARG A 114 33.55 19.89 -9.43
CA ARG A 114 32.89 20.66 -10.49
C ARG A 114 31.36 20.52 -10.39
N PRO A 115 30.57 21.53 -10.81
CA PRO A 115 29.12 21.37 -10.95
C PRO A 115 28.78 20.21 -11.91
N ILE A 116 27.73 19.46 -11.60
CA ILE A 116 27.16 18.44 -12.47
C ILE A 116 26.27 19.16 -13.49
N ASP A 117 26.70 19.23 -14.74
CA ASP A 117 25.93 19.79 -15.84
C ASP A 117 25.06 18.70 -16.46
N LEU A 118 23.77 18.75 -16.18
CA LEU A 118 22.79 17.80 -16.72
C LEU A 118 22.36 18.20 -18.14
N TRP A 119 22.76 19.38 -18.60
CA TRP A 119 22.46 19.91 -19.93
C TRP A 119 23.64 20.76 -20.47
N PRO A 120 24.82 20.16 -20.73
CA PRO A 120 26.02 20.89 -21.13
C PRO A 120 25.89 21.56 -22.49
N ILE A 121 26.56 22.71 -22.66
CA ILE A 121 26.68 23.38 -23.96
C ILE A 121 27.47 22.49 -24.90
N LEU A 122 26.82 22.03 -25.97
CA LEU A 122 27.49 21.35 -27.05
C LEU A 122 28.09 22.39 -28.01
N THR A 123 29.41 22.36 -28.20
CA THR A 123 30.07 23.26 -29.15
C THR A 123 29.48 23.05 -30.56
N ASN A 124 28.89 24.13 -31.08
CA ASN A 124 28.13 24.22 -32.34
C ASN A 124 28.79 23.58 -33.58
N ALA A 125 30.10 23.39 -33.60
CA ALA A 125 30.80 22.71 -34.70
C ALA A 125 30.23 21.30 -34.97
N ALA A 126 29.66 20.65 -33.95
CA ALA A 126 29.05 19.33 -34.08
C ALA A 126 27.56 19.34 -34.47
N LEU A 127 26.85 20.48 -34.48
CA LEU A 127 25.38 20.50 -34.57
C LEU A 127 24.82 21.01 -35.91
N PHE A 128 25.59 21.81 -36.67
CA PHE A 128 25.07 22.41 -37.91
C PHE A 128 24.94 21.43 -39.10
N PHE A 129 25.55 20.24 -39.03
CA PHE A 129 25.58 19.28 -40.15
C PHE A 129 25.22 17.85 -39.75
N VAL A 130 24.72 17.66 -38.53
CA VAL A 130 24.67 16.35 -37.90
C VAL A 130 23.22 15.95 -37.61
N PRO A 131 22.77 14.75 -38.03
CA PRO A 131 21.43 14.27 -37.73
C PRO A 131 21.16 14.26 -36.22
N VAL A 132 19.91 14.51 -35.83
CA VAL A 132 19.43 14.61 -34.42
C VAL A 132 19.99 13.51 -33.52
N THR A 133 20.09 12.28 -34.03
CA THR A 133 20.59 11.11 -33.28
C THR A 133 22.05 11.25 -32.79
N LEU A 134 22.90 11.98 -33.52
CA LEU A 134 24.30 12.19 -33.15
C LEU A 134 24.47 13.32 -32.14
N ALA A 135 23.54 14.29 -32.09
CA ALA A 135 23.50 15.31 -31.04
C ALA A 135 23.18 14.68 -29.67
N ASP A 136 22.22 13.74 -29.65
CA ASP A 136 21.88 12.98 -28.44
C ASP A 136 23.09 12.16 -27.94
N ILE A 137 23.82 11.49 -28.85
CA ILE A 137 25.05 10.76 -28.50
C ILE A 137 26.11 11.70 -27.93
N ALA A 138 26.31 12.88 -28.52
CA ALA A 138 27.29 13.85 -28.03
C ALA A 138 26.92 14.38 -26.62
N HIS A 139 25.63 14.60 -26.38
CA HIS A 139 25.11 14.97 -25.07
C HIS A 139 25.36 13.86 -24.04
N ASP A 140 25.01 12.62 -24.36
CA ASP A 140 25.21 11.47 -23.47
C ASP A 140 26.68 11.25 -23.14
N LEU A 141 27.58 11.44 -24.11
CA LEU A 141 29.02 11.38 -23.89
C LEU A 141 29.51 12.50 -22.96
N ALA A 142 29.05 13.74 -23.19
CA ALA A 142 29.43 14.89 -22.37
C ALA A 142 28.95 14.73 -20.92
N VAL A 143 27.69 14.31 -20.72
CA VAL A 143 27.13 14.00 -19.40
C VAL A 143 27.86 12.81 -18.78
N GLY A 144 28.15 11.77 -19.56
CA GLY A 144 28.87 10.58 -19.11
C GLY A 144 30.27 10.89 -18.56
N GLU A 145 31.02 11.76 -19.23
CA GLU A 145 32.34 12.21 -18.76
C GLU A 145 32.24 13.01 -17.46
N GLN A 146 31.22 13.86 -17.31
CA GLN A 146 31.01 14.59 -16.05
C GLN A 146 30.58 13.68 -14.90
N LEU A 147 29.73 12.70 -15.18
CA LEU A 147 29.26 11.73 -14.20
C LEU A 147 30.33 10.70 -13.84
N ARG A 148 31.46 10.64 -14.56
CA ARG A 148 32.57 9.72 -14.24
C ARG A 148 33.17 10.00 -12.86
N GLU A 149 33.16 11.25 -12.41
CA GLU A 149 33.60 11.63 -11.06
C GLU A 149 32.58 11.26 -9.97
N VAL A 150 31.33 10.98 -10.34
CA VAL A 150 30.23 10.70 -9.42
C VAL A 150 29.91 9.20 -9.43
N ASN A 151 30.22 8.51 -8.33
CA ASN A 151 29.93 7.08 -8.24
C ASN A 151 28.45 6.82 -7.89
N VAL A 152 27.56 7.02 -8.87
CA VAL A 152 26.11 6.77 -8.72
C VAL A 152 25.79 5.30 -8.45
N ASN A 153 26.69 4.37 -8.80
CA ASN A 153 26.52 2.96 -8.51
C ASN A 153 26.50 2.66 -7.01
N LEU A 154 27.15 3.51 -6.19
CA LEU A 154 27.09 3.42 -4.74
C LEU A 154 25.65 3.44 -4.20
N LEU A 155 24.78 4.27 -4.80
CA LEU A 155 23.38 4.38 -4.40
C LEU A 155 22.57 3.11 -4.69
N ARG A 156 23.08 2.21 -5.55
CA ARG A 156 22.42 0.97 -5.94
C ARG A 156 22.85 -0.24 -5.09
N VAL A 157 23.88 -0.10 -4.26
CA VAL A 157 24.46 -1.21 -3.49
C VAL A 157 23.50 -1.74 -2.43
N SER A 158 22.90 -0.85 -1.62
CA SER A 158 21.93 -1.24 -0.59
C SER A 158 20.92 -0.14 -0.30
N ARG A 159 19.75 -0.52 0.24
CA ARG A 159 18.73 0.45 0.66
C ARG A 159 19.20 1.36 1.78
N GLN A 160 20.05 0.87 2.67
CA GLN A 160 20.62 1.67 3.75
C GLN A 160 21.56 2.74 3.19
N ILE A 161 22.51 2.34 2.32
CA ILE A 161 23.42 3.28 1.65
C ILE A 161 22.63 4.33 0.86
N TYR A 162 21.60 3.91 0.14
CA TYR A 162 20.73 4.85 -0.58
C TYR A 162 20.12 5.90 0.36
N ARG A 163 19.52 5.47 1.48
CA ARG A 163 18.88 6.39 2.44
C ARG A 163 19.87 7.38 3.02
N GLU A 164 21.07 6.94 3.41
CA GLU A 164 22.09 7.80 4.01
C GLU A 164 22.74 8.75 2.98
N ALA A 165 22.96 8.28 1.75
CA ALA A 165 23.80 8.97 0.79
C ALA A 165 23.04 9.83 -0.23
N HIS A 166 21.74 9.55 -0.48
CA HIS A 166 20.99 10.32 -1.47
C HIS A 166 20.80 11.79 -1.08
N ASP A 167 20.67 12.09 0.21
CA ASP A 167 20.58 13.47 0.70
C ASP A 167 21.87 14.23 0.41
N ILE A 168 23.03 13.58 0.57
CA ILE A 168 24.33 14.17 0.22
C ILE A 168 24.42 14.43 -1.28
N LEU A 169 23.96 13.49 -2.11
CA LEU A 169 23.93 13.69 -3.56
C LEU A 169 23.12 14.94 -3.94
N TYR A 170 21.92 15.14 -3.40
CA TYR A 170 21.10 16.29 -3.83
C TYR A 170 21.42 17.59 -3.09
N ALA A 171 21.74 17.52 -1.80
CA ALA A 171 21.95 18.70 -0.95
C ALA A 171 23.36 19.29 -1.03
N CYS A 172 24.37 18.49 -1.37
CA CYS A 172 25.76 18.96 -1.39
C CYS A 172 26.32 19.17 -2.80
N ASN A 173 25.57 18.79 -3.84
CA ASN A 173 25.97 19.03 -5.23
C ASN A 173 25.48 20.37 -5.76
N ARG A 174 26.17 20.84 -6.80
CA ARG A 174 25.74 21.95 -7.64
C ARG A 174 25.29 21.40 -8.97
N PHE A 175 24.02 21.58 -9.30
CA PHE A 175 23.46 21.17 -10.59
C PHE A 175 23.45 22.35 -11.55
N ARG A 176 23.80 22.07 -12.80
CA ARG A 176 23.86 23.06 -13.87
C ARG A 176 23.09 22.57 -15.09
N PHE A 177 22.48 23.52 -15.80
CA PHE A 177 21.82 23.31 -17.08
C PHE A 177 22.30 24.43 -18.02
N SER A 178 23.44 24.21 -18.68
CA SER A 178 24.15 25.27 -19.40
C SER A 178 23.64 25.59 -20.80
N ASP A 179 23.05 24.63 -21.53
CA ASP A 179 22.65 24.84 -22.92
C ASP A 179 21.26 25.51 -23.05
N ARG A 180 20.92 25.92 -24.27
CA ARG A 180 19.62 26.47 -24.62
C ARG A 180 18.50 25.47 -24.28
N GLY A 181 17.42 25.98 -23.71
CA GLY A 181 16.31 25.15 -23.21
C GLY A 181 16.61 24.42 -21.90
N GLY A 182 17.75 24.69 -21.26
CA GLY A 182 18.10 24.12 -19.96
C GLY A 182 17.06 24.42 -18.86
N ASP A 183 16.29 25.50 -18.98
CA ASP A 183 15.16 25.83 -18.12
C ASP A 183 14.00 24.85 -18.22
N MET A 184 13.69 24.39 -19.43
CA MET A 184 12.68 23.35 -19.66
C MET A 184 13.13 22.01 -19.08
N ILE A 185 14.39 21.63 -19.34
CA ILE A 185 14.96 20.36 -18.84
C ILE A 185 15.06 20.38 -17.32
N MET A 186 15.52 21.48 -16.72
CA MET A 186 15.53 21.68 -15.27
C MET A 186 14.12 21.52 -14.69
N SER A 187 13.11 22.16 -15.29
CA SER A 187 11.72 22.09 -14.81
C SER A 187 11.17 20.66 -14.87
N ALA A 188 11.45 19.93 -15.96
CA ALA A 188 11.08 18.51 -16.09
C ALA A 188 11.80 17.63 -15.05
N TRP A 189 13.09 17.86 -14.84
CA TRP A 189 13.90 17.14 -13.86
C TRP A 189 13.41 17.37 -12.43
N LEU A 190 13.12 18.62 -12.05
CA LEU A 190 12.56 18.95 -10.74
C LEU A 190 11.18 18.32 -10.53
N THR A 191 10.34 18.31 -11.57
CA THR A 191 9.03 17.64 -11.53
C THR A 191 9.19 16.13 -11.29
N HIS A 192 10.19 15.51 -11.92
CA HIS A 192 10.48 14.09 -11.74
C HIS A 192 10.97 13.77 -10.31
N LEU A 193 11.72 14.67 -9.69
CA LEU A 193 12.19 14.50 -8.30
C LEU A 193 11.08 14.67 -7.26
N GLN A 194 9.96 15.31 -7.63
CA GLN A 194 8.80 15.53 -6.77
C GLN A 194 9.21 16.14 -5.40
N TRP A 195 8.90 15.42 -4.31
CA TRP A 195 9.16 15.83 -2.94
C TRP A 195 10.65 15.97 -2.61
N LYS A 196 11.56 15.39 -3.39
CA LYS A 196 13.01 15.48 -3.17
C LYS A 196 13.63 16.78 -3.69
N SER A 197 12.86 17.58 -4.44
CA SER A 197 13.33 18.88 -4.93
C SER A 197 13.73 19.84 -3.80
N ASN A 198 13.16 19.66 -2.59
CA ASN A 198 13.50 20.42 -1.40
C ASN A 198 14.93 20.20 -0.90
N LEU A 199 15.56 19.07 -1.25
CA LEU A 199 16.94 18.77 -0.89
C LEU A 199 17.92 19.57 -1.74
N ILE A 200 17.51 20.06 -2.91
CA ILE A 200 18.43 20.67 -3.85
C ILE A 200 18.75 22.10 -3.40
N SER A 201 20.00 22.32 -3.02
CA SER A 201 20.46 23.59 -2.46
C SER A 201 21.04 24.53 -3.52
N ASN A 202 21.60 23.99 -4.61
CA ASN A 202 22.35 24.77 -5.60
C ASN A 202 22.01 24.32 -7.02
N ILE A 203 21.20 25.13 -7.72
CA ILE A 203 20.89 24.95 -9.14
C ILE A 203 21.28 26.22 -9.89
N SER A 204 21.87 26.02 -11.07
CA SER A 204 22.16 27.07 -12.04
C SER A 204 21.60 26.68 -13.40
N VAL A 205 21.00 27.63 -14.09
CA VAL A 205 20.40 27.42 -15.41
C VAL A 205 20.81 28.57 -16.31
N CYS A 206 21.08 28.27 -17.59
CA CYS A 206 21.33 29.33 -18.56
C CYS A 206 20.09 30.21 -18.70
N TYR A 207 20.33 31.50 -18.83
CA TYR A 207 19.25 32.47 -18.94
C TYR A 207 18.37 32.14 -20.16
N PRO A 208 17.05 31.99 -19.99
CA PRO A 208 16.18 31.65 -21.11
C PRO A 208 16.17 32.79 -22.13
N SER A 209 16.21 32.43 -23.41
CA SER A 209 16.24 33.42 -24.50
C SER A 209 14.98 34.30 -24.54
N TRP A 210 13.84 33.77 -24.10
CA TRP A 210 12.58 34.53 -24.00
C TRP A 210 12.60 35.60 -22.91
N ALA A 211 13.52 35.51 -21.94
CA ALA A 211 13.65 36.50 -20.88
C ALA A 211 14.63 37.63 -21.27
N SER A 212 15.50 37.40 -22.27
CA SER A 212 16.44 38.43 -22.76
C SER A 212 15.83 39.33 -23.82
N GLU A 213 14.82 38.84 -24.53
CA GLU A 213 13.97 39.70 -25.35
C GLU A 213 12.96 40.40 -24.44
N GLU A 214 12.76 41.68 -24.70
CA GLU A 214 11.97 42.72 -24.01
C GLU A 214 10.47 42.39 -23.80
N TYR A 215 10.13 41.16 -23.45
CA TYR A 215 8.77 40.67 -23.25
C TYR A 215 8.38 40.87 -21.79
N VAL A 216 7.75 42.02 -21.53
CA VAL A 216 7.10 42.36 -20.26
C VAL A 216 5.90 41.42 -20.05
N ARG A 217 6.14 40.17 -19.62
CA ARG A 217 5.12 39.44 -18.86
C ARG A 217 5.32 39.77 -17.37
N PRO A 218 4.25 40.07 -16.62
CA PRO A 218 4.36 40.31 -15.20
C PRO A 218 4.94 39.06 -14.53
N ALA A 219 6.10 39.22 -13.88
CA ALA A 219 6.90 38.14 -13.28
C ALA A 219 6.17 37.35 -12.17
N THR A 220 4.93 37.74 -11.86
CA THR A 220 4.10 37.19 -10.79
C THR A 220 3.46 35.83 -11.11
N GLU A 221 3.37 35.42 -12.38
CA GLU A 221 2.70 34.15 -12.74
C GLU A 221 3.65 32.95 -12.91
N CYS A 222 4.96 33.16 -13.12
CA CYS A 222 5.82 32.07 -13.54
C CYS A 222 6.62 31.38 -12.41
N LEU A 223 6.83 31.98 -11.22
CA LEU A 223 7.78 31.40 -10.25
C LEU A 223 7.39 31.56 -8.76
N PRO A 224 6.34 30.89 -8.26
CA PRO A 224 6.19 30.67 -6.81
C PRO A 224 7.11 29.55 -6.26
N LEU A 225 7.86 28.83 -7.11
CA LEU A 225 8.53 27.57 -6.75
C LEU A 225 10.03 27.66 -6.42
N PHE A 226 10.68 28.82 -6.58
CA PHE A 226 12.15 28.87 -6.52
C PHE A 226 12.64 29.84 -5.44
N LYS A 227 12.77 29.36 -4.20
CA LYS A 227 13.41 30.12 -3.11
C LYS A 227 14.95 30.16 -3.22
N THR A 228 15.58 29.32 -4.07
CA THR A 228 17.05 29.09 -4.06
C THR A 228 17.73 29.08 -5.43
N ALA A 229 17.03 29.29 -6.54
CA ALA A 229 17.66 29.28 -7.86
C ALA A 229 18.52 30.54 -8.09
N ARG A 230 19.78 30.37 -8.48
CA ARG A 230 20.64 31.48 -8.92
C ARG A 230 20.65 31.52 -10.45
N LEU A 231 20.21 32.63 -11.02
CA LEU A 231 20.35 32.89 -12.45
C LEU A 231 21.82 33.20 -12.76
N MET A 232 22.39 32.51 -13.74
CA MET A 232 23.72 32.83 -14.25
C MET A 232 23.58 33.52 -15.61
N ALA A 233 24.26 34.66 -15.78
CA ALA A 233 24.45 35.25 -17.10
C ALA A 233 25.35 34.31 -17.92
N CYS A 234 24.84 33.79 -19.03
CA CYS A 234 25.66 33.03 -19.98
C CYS A 234 26.58 34.01 -20.72
N PRO A 235 27.89 33.72 -20.85
CA PRO A 235 28.81 34.51 -21.67
C PRO A 235 28.54 34.38 -23.17
#